data_AF-X1Q5Y4-F1
#
_entry.id   AF-X1Q5Y4-F1
#
_cell.length_a   1.000
_cell.length_b   1.000
_cell.length_c   1.000
_cell.angle_alpha   90.00
_cell.angle_beta   90.00
_cell.angle_gamma   90.00
#
_symmetry.space_group_name_H-M   'P 1'
#
loop_
_entity.id
_entity.type
_entity.pdbx_description
1 polymer ?
#
loop_
_entity_poly.entity_id
_entity_poly.type
_entity_poly.pdbx_seq_one_letter_code
_entity_poly.pdbx_strand_id
1 'polypeptide(L)'
;MKIYLQIKGDFSLKGFHISMCPLHHPQGSVAYRLATDKKSVVFATDTEHPASGIDEKLAAFAEGADDFIYDATYTIDEYESGKMGWGHSTWLEGTKLAKEAKVKHLPEVLDSPYCVYLPNLQ
;
A
#
# COMPACT_ATOMS: atom_id res chain seq x y z
N MET A 1 24.40 -21.28 -0.72
CA MET A 1 23.09 -21.67 -1.25
C MET A 1 22.03 -21.00 -0.39
N LYS A 2 21.26 -20.02 -0.93
CA LYS A 2 20.13 -19.42 -0.21
C LYS A 2 18.91 -20.32 -0.45
N ILE A 3 18.30 -20.81 0.63
CA ILE A 3 17.05 -21.58 0.55
C ILE A 3 15.93 -20.57 0.79
N TYR A 4 15.02 -20.47 -0.16
CA TYR A 4 13.81 -19.67 -0.03
C TYR A 4 12.65 -20.61 0.28
N LEU A 5 11.88 -20.28 1.31
CA LEU A 5 10.63 -20.96 1.62
C LEU A 5 9.49 -20.10 1.08
N GLN A 6 8.70 -20.67 0.17
CA GLN A 6 7.45 -20.05 -0.26
C GLN A 6 6.39 -20.35 0.79
N ILE A 7 5.92 -19.33 1.48
CA ILE A 7 4.83 -19.44 2.46
C ILE A 7 3.52 -19.04 1.76
N LYS A 8 2.48 -19.86 1.93
CA LYS A 8 1.14 -19.55 1.43
C LYS A 8 0.28 -19.03 2.58
N GLY A 9 -0.37 -17.89 2.35
CA GLY A 9 -1.24 -17.26 3.34
C GLY A 9 -0.49 -16.62 4.49
N ASP A 10 -1.24 -16.30 5.53
CA ASP A 10 -0.74 -15.60 6.70
C ASP A 10 0.17 -16.50 7.54
N PHE A 11 1.19 -15.92 8.17
CA PHE A 11 2.10 -16.65 9.02
C PHE A 11 2.66 -15.79 10.14
N SER A 12 3.10 -16.44 11.22
CA SER A 12 3.75 -15.78 12.34
C SER A 12 5.24 -16.07 12.36
N LEU A 13 6.05 -15.02 12.55
CA LEU A 13 7.51 -15.14 12.66
C LEU A 13 8.02 -14.22 13.77
N LYS A 14 8.62 -14.80 14.81
CA LYS A 14 9.28 -14.06 15.91
C LYS A 14 8.43 -12.92 16.51
N GLY A 15 7.14 -13.15 16.70
CA GLY A 15 6.21 -12.17 17.27
C GLY A 15 5.57 -11.20 16.27
N PHE A 16 5.86 -11.35 14.98
CA PHE A 16 5.14 -10.67 13.90
C PHE A 16 4.10 -11.60 13.31
N HIS A 17 2.87 -11.12 13.14
CA HIS A 17 1.87 -11.68 12.25
C HIS A 17 2.03 -11.02 10.89
N ILE A 18 2.33 -11.80 9.86
CA ILE A 18 2.48 -11.35 8.48
C ILE A 18 1.32 -11.87 7.66
N SER A 19 0.55 -10.97 7.08
CA SER A 19 -0.51 -11.28 6.12
C SER A 19 -0.27 -10.60 4.78
N MET A 20 -0.99 -11.04 3.75
CA MET A 20 -0.85 -10.50 2.39
C MET A 20 -2.19 -10.25 1.69
N CYS A 21 -2.21 -9.26 0.81
CA CYS A 21 -3.36 -8.92 -0.03
C CYS A 21 -2.90 -8.73 -1.49
N PRO A 22 -3.50 -9.41 -2.48
CA PRO A 22 -3.22 -9.14 -3.88
C PRO A 22 -3.56 -7.71 -4.27
N LEU A 23 -2.70 -7.08 -5.06
CA LEU A 23 -2.85 -5.70 -5.53
C LEU A 23 -3.24 -5.64 -7.01
N HIS A 24 -3.70 -4.46 -7.44
CA HIS A 24 -4.03 -4.19 -8.82
C HIS A 24 -2.78 -3.79 -9.60
N HIS A 25 -2.13 -4.76 -10.24
CA HIS A 25 -0.95 -4.53 -11.08
C HIS A 25 -0.95 -5.52 -12.27
N PRO A 26 -0.61 -5.09 -13.50
CA PRO A 26 -0.66 -5.95 -14.70
C PRO A 26 0.17 -7.24 -14.59
N GLN A 27 1.26 -7.20 -13.83
CA GLN A 27 2.16 -8.34 -13.64
C GLN A 27 1.90 -9.11 -12.34
N GLY A 28 0.84 -8.75 -11.62
CA GLY A 28 0.61 -9.19 -10.25
C GLY A 28 1.51 -8.45 -9.27
N SER A 29 0.97 -8.17 -8.10
CA SER A 29 1.65 -7.46 -7.01
C SER A 29 0.96 -7.78 -5.69
N VAL A 30 1.60 -7.49 -4.56
CA VAL A 30 1.10 -7.86 -3.22
C VAL A 30 1.40 -6.79 -2.18
N ALA A 31 0.40 -6.49 -1.35
CA ALA A 31 0.59 -5.77 -0.12
C ALA A 31 0.92 -6.76 1.01
N TYR A 32 1.77 -6.31 1.93
CA TYR A 32 2.07 -7.04 3.16
C TYR A 32 1.63 -6.24 4.37
N ARG A 33 1.03 -6.89 5.36
CA ARG A 33 0.80 -6.30 6.67
C ARG A 33 1.66 -7.02 7.70
N LEU A 34 2.52 -6.28 8.37
CA LEU A 34 3.35 -6.77 9.47
C LEU A 34 2.75 -6.22 10.76
N ALA A 35 2.16 -7.07 11.58
CA ALA A 35 1.51 -6.71 12.82
C ALA A 35 2.18 -7.35 14.04
N THR A 36 2.25 -6.59 15.12
CA THR A 36 2.60 -7.03 16.48
C THR A 36 1.44 -6.65 17.40
N ASP A 37 1.48 -7.06 18.66
CA ASP A 37 0.48 -6.66 19.67
C ASP A 37 0.40 -5.14 19.90
N LYS A 38 1.40 -4.37 19.45
CA LYS A 38 1.54 -2.93 19.73
C LYS A 38 1.41 -2.04 18.51
N LYS A 39 1.85 -2.53 17.35
CA LYS A 39 1.96 -1.76 16.10
C LYS A 39 1.74 -2.63 14.88
N SER A 40 1.24 -2.03 13.81
CA SER A 40 1.16 -2.65 12.48
C SER A 40 1.54 -1.68 11.36
N VAL A 41 2.24 -2.22 10.35
CA VAL A 41 2.61 -1.51 9.13
C VAL A 41 2.04 -2.26 7.94
N VAL A 42 1.47 -1.52 6.99
CA VAL A 42 1.02 -2.06 5.70
C VAL A 42 1.93 -1.48 4.63
N PHE A 43 2.55 -2.36 3.85
CA PHE A 43 3.41 -2.03 2.72
C PHE A 43 2.71 -2.50 1.45
N ALA A 44 2.02 -1.58 0.77
CA ALA A 44 1.46 -1.82 -0.55
C ALA A 44 2.54 -1.50 -1.58
N THR A 45 3.03 -2.55 -2.26
CA THR A 45 3.96 -2.42 -3.39
C THR A 45 3.22 -1.85 -4.61
N ASP A 46 3.84 -1.91 -5.79
CA ASP A 46 3.31 -1.41 -7.06
C ASP A 46 1.83 -1.73 -7.21
N THR A 47 0.99 -0.70 -7.25
CA THR A 47 -0.46 -0.84 -7.35
C THR A 47 -1.06 0.32 -8.08
N GLU A 48 -2.06 0.04 -8.91
CA GLU A 48 -2.82 1.02 -9.65
C GLU A 48 -4.18 1.24 -8.98
N HIS A 49 -4.46 2.47 -8.59
CA HIS A 49 -5.75 2.85 -8.05
C HIS A 49 -6.85 2.64 -9.12
N PRO A 50 -8.10 2.36 -8.71
CA PRO A 50 -9.19 2.27 -9.67
C PRO A 50 -9.41 3.61 -10.37
N ALA A 51 -10.00 3.57 -11.57
CA ALA A 51 -10.34 4.78 -12.33
C ALA A 51 -11.37 5.66 -11.60
N SER A 52 -12.17 5.07 -10.70
CA SER A 52 -13.10 5.80 -9.84
C SER A 52 -13.22 5.11 -8.48
N GLY A 53 -13.49 5.90 -7.44
CA GLY A 53 -13.59 5.40 -6.07
C GLY A 53 -12.23 5.05 -5.47
N ILE A 54 -12.21 4.03 -4.63
CA ILE A 54 -11.03 3.54 -3.92
C ILE A 54 -10.93 2.01 -4.06
N ASP A 55 -9.74 1.46 -3.87
CA ASP A 55 -9.59 0.01 -3.75
C ASP A 55 -10.10 -0.44 -2.37
N GLU A 56 -11.35 -0.88 -2.31
CA GLU A 56 -12.00 -1.34 -1.08
C GLU A 56 -11.29 -2.52 -0.42
N LYS A 57 -10.64 -3.40 -1.21
CA LYS A 57 -9.92 -4.55 -0.67
C LYS A 57 -8.66 -4.10 0.04
N LEU A 58 -7.90 -3.21 -0.59
CA LEU A 58 -6.70 -2.65 0.01
C LEU A 58 -7.04 -1.75 1.21
N ALA A 59 -8.11 -0.97 1.13
CA ALA A 59 -8.59 -0.15 2.25
C ALA A 59 -8.96 -1.01 3.47
N ALA A 60 -9.74 -2.08 3.26
CA ALA A 60 -10.09 -3.02 4.33
C ALA A 60 -8.85 -3.74 4.89
N PHE A 61 -7.91 -4.14 4.04
CA PHE A 61 -6.66 -4.76 4.47
C PHE A 61 -5.79 -3.81 5.30
N ALA A 62 -5.78 -2.52 4.94
CA ALA A 62 -5.03 -1.47 5.59
C ALA A 62 -5.71 -0.91 6.85
N GLU A 63 -6.94 -1.32 7.16
CA GLU A 63 -7.75 -0.67 8.19
C GLU A 63 -7.03 -0.63 9.54
N GLY A 64 -6.96 0.59 10.10
CA GLY A 64 -6.39 0.89 11.41
C GLY A 64 -4.88 0.64 11.55
N ALA A 65 -4.16 0.47 10.44
CA ALA A 65 -2.70 0.35 10.48
C ALA A 65 -2.05 1.60 11.09
N ASP A 66 -0.93 1.42 11.79
CA ASP A 66 -0.18 2.56 12.33
C ASP A 66 0.51 3.32 11.20
N ASP A 67 1.14 2.58 10.29
CA ASP A 67 1.82 3.15 9.13
C ASP A 67 1.34 2.45 7.86
N PHE A 68 1.03 3.23 6.84
CA PHE A 68 0.68 2.74 5.51
C PHE A 68 1.63 3.32 4.48
N ILE A 69 2.40 2.46 3.83
CA ILE A 69 3.30 2.82 2.75
C ILE A 69 2.62 2.38 1.45
N TYR A 70 2.49 3.30 0.52
CA TYR A 70 1.69 3.15 -0.70
C TYR A 70 2.46 3.67 -1.93
N ASP A 71 2.19 3.07 -3.08
CA ASP A 71 2.71 3.48 -4.38
C ASP A 71 2.23 4.88 -4.78
N ALA A 72 3.16 5.82 -4.99
CA ALA A 72 2.86 7.14 -5.53
C ALA A 72 3.87 7.54 -6.61
N THR A 73 4.16 6.59 -7.50
CA THR A 73 5.14 6.75 -8.58
C THR A 73 4.83 7.95 -9.48
N TYR A 74 3.55 8.23 -9.75
CA TYR A 74 3.15 9.26 -10.72
C TYR A 74 2.54 10.50 -10.08
N THR A 75 2.81 11.66 -10.69
CA THR A 75 1.93 12.83 -10.55
C THR A 75 0.59 12.58 -11.23
N ILE A 76 -0.41 13.41 -10.92
CA ILE A 76 -1.73 13.35 -11.57
C ILE A 76 -1.59 13.57 -13.08
N ASP A 77 -0.81 14.56 -13.50
CA ASP A 77 -0.59 14.88 -14.91
C ASP A 77 0.11 13.74 -15.67
N GLU A 78 1.12 13.11 -15.07
CA GLU A 78 1.79 11.94 -15.66
C GLU A 78 0.83 10.76 -15.79
N TYR A 79 0.02 10.51 -14.77
CA TYR A 79 -0.98 9.46 -14.79
C TYR A 79 -1.98 9.66 -15.94
N GLU A 80 -2.61 10.84 -15.98
CA GLU A 80 -3.62 11.20 -16.99
C GLU A 80 -3.07 11.33 -18.42
N SER A 81 -1.79 11.70 -18.58
CA SER A 81 -1.18 11.88 -19.91
C SER A 81 -0.73 10.59 -20.59
N GLY A 82 -0.84 9.43 -19.94
CA GLY A 82 -0.63 8.13 -20.59
C GLY A 82 0.01 7.04 -19.75
N LYS A 83 0.04 7.18 -18.42
CA LYS A 83 0.57 6.13 -17.51
C LYS A 83 -0.52 5.25 -16.89
N MET A 84 -1.79 5.53 -17.15
CA MET A 84 -2.88 4.59 -16.87
C MET A 84 -2.60 3.21 -17.48
N GLY A 85 -2.84 2.16 -16.71
CA GLY A 85 -2.62 0.76 -17.04
C GLY A 85 -1.19 0.26 -16.78
N TRP A 86 -0.29 1.12 -16.27
CA TRP A 86 1.10 0.73 -16.01
C TRP A 86 1.30 0.10 -14.64
N GLY A 87 0.25 0.01 -13.81
CA GLY A 87 0.34 -0.63 -12.50
C GLY A 87 0.72 0.29 -11.34
N HIS A 88 0.85 1.59 -11.54
CA HIS A 88 1.24 2.51 -10.46
C HIS A 88 0.23 3.61 -10.19
N SER A 89 0.36 4.23 -9.02
CA SER A 89 -0.61 5.18 -8.49
C SER A 89 -0.06 6.58 -8.30
N THR A 90 -0.97 7.49 -7.97
CA THR A 90 -0.66 8.86 -7.57
C THR A 90 -0.71 9.03 -6.07
N TRP A 91 0.04 10.00 -5.55
CA TRP A 91 0.01 10.34 -4.12
C TRP A 91 -1.39 10.73 -3.65
N LEU A 92 -2.19 11.38 -4.50
CA LEU A 92 -3.52 11.85 -4.14
C LEU A 92 -4.46 10.66 -3.85
N GLU A 93 -4.43 9.64 -4.69
CA GLU A 93 -5.24 8.43 -4.47
C GLU A 93 -4.76 7.64 -3.25
N GLY A 94 -3.45 7.58 -3.01
CA GLY A 94 -2.88 7.04 -1.78
C GLY A 94 -3.40 7.74 -0.52
N THR A 95 -3.48 9.07 -0.52
CA THR A 95 -4.02 9.83 0.63
C THR A 95 -5.52 9.60 0.86
N LYS A 96 -6.31 9.45 -0.22
CA LYS A 96 -7.74 9.13 -0.11
C LYS A 96 -7.95 7.73 0.50
N LEU A 97 -7.19 6.74 0.02
CA LEU A 97 -7.25 5.37 0.54
C LEU A 97 -6.80 5.32 2.00
N ALA A 98 -5.68 5.97 2.34
CA ALA A 98 -5.17 6.08 3.71
C ALA A 98 -6.24 6.64 4.67
N LYS A 99 -6.94 7.69 4.23
CA LYS A 99 -8.03 8.30 5.00
C LYS A 99 -9.21 7.33 5.20
N GLU A 100 -9.65 6.64 4.14
CA GLU A 100 -10.73 5.66 4.26
C GLU A 100 -10.35 4.54 5.24
N ALA A 101 -9.12 4.03 5.13
CA ALA A 101 -8.60 2.97 5.97
C ALA A 101 -8.30 3.41 7.42
N LYS A 102 -8.45 4.71 7.75
CA LYS A 102 -8.20 5.27 9.09
C LYS A 102 -6.80 4.91 9.61
N VAL A 103 -5.81 4.95 8.72
CA VAL A 103 -4.41 4.70 9.09
C VAL A 103 -3.86 5.89 9.86
N LYS A 104 -2.97 5.66 10.83
CA LYS A 104 -2.49 6.76 11.69
C LYS A 104 -1.50 7.65 10.97
N HIS A 105 -0.62 7.06 10.16
CA HIS A 105 0.36 7.77 9.36
C HIS A 105 0.43 7.21 7.94
N LEU A 106 0.62 8.11 6.98
CA LEU A 106 1.06 7.81 5.62
C LEU A 106 2.49 8.37 5.48
N PRO A 107 3.53 7.59 5.87
CA PRO A 107 4.92 7.97 5.65
C PRO A 107 5.25 8.08 4.16
N GLU A 108 6.47 8.55 3.84
CA GLU A 108 6.93 8.74 2.47
C GLU A 108 6.50 7.60 1.54
N VAL A 109 5.73 7.99 0.53
CA VAL A 109 5.12 7.10 -0.46
C VAL A 109 6.19 6.55 -1.41
N LEU A 110 6.02 5.29 -1.82
CA LEU A 110 6.95 4.58 -2.70
C LEU A 110 7.13 5.30 -4.03
N ASP A 111 8.39 5.32 -4.50
CA ASP A 111 8.81 5.79 -5.81
C ASP A 111 8.36 7.20 -6.20
N SER A 112 7.95 8.00 -5.21
CA SER A 112 7.51 9.36 -5.45
C SER A 112 8.70 10.32 -5.53
N PRO A 113 8.85 11.10 -6.61
CA PRO A 113 9.80 12.21 -6.65
C PRO A 113 9.38 13.39 -5.75
N TYR A 114 8.20 13.32 -5.12
CA TYR A 114 7.63 14.37 -4.29
C TYR A 114 7.20 13.80 -2.92
N CYS A 115 7.97 14.09 -1.86
CA CYS A 115 7.64 13.60 -0.51
C CYS A 115 6.27 14.09 -0.04
N VAL A 116 5.38 13.15 0.27
CA VAL A 116 4.13 13.41 1.00
C VAL A 116 4.23 12.71 2.35
N TYR A 117 4.50 13.47 3.41
CA TYR A 117 4.38 13.01 4.80
C TYR A 117 3.16 13.71 5.42
N LEU A 118 2.13 12.94 5.76
CA LEU A 118 0.93 13.46 6.42
C LEU A 118 0.80 12.84 7.82
N PRO A 119 1.30 13.52 8.87
CA PRO A 119 1.04 13.10 10.24
C PRO A 119 -0.40 13.46 10.64
N ASN A 120 -1.08 12.56 11.36
CA ASN A 120 -2.42 12.77 11.92
C ASN A 120 -3.55 12.81 10.87
N LEU A 121 -3.69 11.76 10.06
CA LEU A 121 -4.90 11.51 9.26
C LEU A 121 -6.06 11.17 10.21
N GLN A 122 -6.73 12.19 10.75
CA GLN A 122 -8.00 12.06 11.48
C GLN A 122 -9.18 12.52 10.61
#